data_AF-A0A7Y8KTW2-F1
#
_entry.id   AF-A0A7Y8KTW2-F1
#
_cell.length_a   1.000
_cell.length_b   1.000
_cell.length_c   1.000
_cell.angle_alpha   90.00
_cell.angle_beta   90.00
_cell.angle_gamma   90.00
#
_symmetry.space_group_name_H-M   'P 1'
#
loop_
_entity.id
_entity.type
_entity.pdbx_description
1 polymer ?
#
loop_
_entity_poly.entity_id
_entity_poly.type
_entity_poly.pdbx_seq_one_letter_code
_entity_poly.pdbx_strand_id
1 'polypeptide(L)'
;MSKLAYRRILLKVSGEALMGDEDYGIDPKVIHRLAREVMEAQAAGAEVALVIGGGNIFRGAGLAAGGMDRVTGDQMGMLATVINALAMQDALEKLGAKARVMSAIKINDVCEDYIRRRAIRHLEKGRLVIFAAGVGSPFFTTDSGAALRAIEIGADLLLKATKVDGVYDKDPNKYSDAVRFDSLTYDEVIRRGLEVMDTAAFALARDSDLPLRVFDMGQPGELLKILHGDNIGTLVQGRDNA
;
A
#
# COMPACT_ATOMS: atom_id res chain seq x y z
N MET A 1 22.29 -15.82 2.36
CA MET A 1 21.37 -14.76 1.89
C MET A 1 22.00 -13.42 2.22
N SER A 2 22.07 -12.49 1.27
CA SER A 2 22.51 -11.12 1.56
C SER A 2 21.54 -10.48 2.57
N LYS A 3 22.06 -9.58 3.42
CA LYS A 3 21.23 -8.89 4.41
C LYS A 3 20.28 -7.94 3.70
N LEU A 4 18.98 -8.04 3.96
CA LEU A 4 17.98 -7.09 3.45
C LEU A 4 18.19 -5.70 4.10
N ALA A 5 18.01 -4.65 3.31
CA ALA A 5 17.99 -3.26 3.79
C ALA A 5 16.76 -2.99 4.66
N TYR A 6 15.62 -3.62 4.33
CA TYR A 6 14.36 -3.52 5.06
C TYR A 6 13.87 -4.94 5.38
N ARG A 7 13.61 -5.22 6.65
CA ARG A 7 13.16 -6.55 7.09
C ARG A 7 11.65 -6.65 7.09
N ARG A 8 10.94 -5.66 7.65
CA ARG A 8 9.48 -5.63 7.71
C ARG A 8 8.95 -4.49 6.87
N ILE A 9 8.09 -4.80 5.92
CA ILE A 9 7.54 -3.79 5.00
C ILE A 9 6.03 -3.82 4.98
N LEU A 10 5.43 -2.68 4.65
CA LEU A 10 4.03 -2.61 4.23
C LEU A 10 3.96 -2.13 2.79
N LEU A 11 3.45 -2.99 1.89
CA LEU A 11 3.19 -2.65 0.51
C LEU A 11 1.75 -2.17 0.34
N LYS A 12 1.57 -0.91 -0.02
CA LYS A 12 0.27 -0.34 -0.38
C LYS A 12 0.12 -0.30 -1.89
N VAL A 13 -0.97 -0.89 -2.37
CA VAL A 13 -1.36 -0.95 -3.78
C VAL A 13 -2.71 -0.27 -3.96
N SER A 14 -2.89 0.52 -5.01
CA SER A 14 -4.21 1.06 -5.34
C SER A 14 -5.15 -0.04 -5.84
N GLY A 15 -6.45 0.07 -5.58
CA GLY A 15 -7.41 -0.92 -6.09
C GLY A 15 -7.41 -0.95 -7.62
N GLU A 16 -7.33 0.22 -8.25
CA GLU A 16 -7.25 0.41 -9.70
C GLU A 16 -6.04 -0.29 -10.33
N ALA A 17 -4.97 -0.50 -9.58
CA ALA A 17 -3.81 -1.23 -10.08
C ALA A 17 -4.14 -2.70 -10.36
N LEU A 18 -5.20 -3.25 -9.75
CA LEU A 18 -5.65 -4.62 -9.99
C LEU A 18 -6.51 -4.78 -11.25
N MET A 19 -6.98 -3.71 -11.88
CA MET A 19 -7.87 -3.81 -13.05
C MET A 19 -7.12 -4.22 -14.33
N GLY A 20 -5.80 -3.98 -14.40
CA GLY A 20 -5.05 -4.25 -15.63
C GLY A 20 -5.62 -3.48 -16.82
N ASP A 21 -5.98 -4.21 -17.87
CA ASP A 21 -6.62 -3.68 -19.09
C ASP A 21 -8.16 -3.64 -18.98
N GLU A 22 -8.73 -4.12 -17.87
CA GLU A 22 -10.19 -4.12 -17.63
C GLU A 22 -10.68 -2.77 -17.08
N ASP A 23 -11.95 -2.46 -17.32
CA ASP A 23 -12.58 -1.24 -16.80
C ASP A 23 -13.06 -1.37 -15.33
N TYR A 24 -13.16 -2.61 -14.83
CA TYR A 24 -13.72 -2.93 -13.52
C TYR A 24 -13.23 -4.30 -13.00
N GLY A 25 -13.14 -4.44 -11.68
CA GLY A 25 -12.87 -5.73 -11.03
C GLY A 25 -11.38 -6.04 -10.90
N ILE A 26 -10.98 -7.29 -11.12
CA ILE A 26 -9.62 -7.78 -10.85
C ILE A 26 -9.15 -8.56 -12.08
N ASP A 27 -8.10 -8.09 -12.74
CA ASP A 27 -7.42 -8.83 -13.80
C ASP A 27 -6.60 -9.97 -13.18
N PRO A 28 -6.89 -11.24 -13.54
CA PRO A 28 -6.13 -12.39 -13.08
C PRO A 28 -4.63 -12.26 -13.36
N LYS A 29 -4.21 -11.75 -14.51
CA LYS A 29 -2.78 -11.61 -14.85
C LYS A 29 -2.07 -10.69 -13.87
N VAL A 30 -2.70 -9.57 -13.54
CA VAL A 30 -2.11 -8.56 -12.66
C VAL A 30 -2.02 -9.06 -11.22
N ILE A 31 -3.08 -9.65 -10.68
CA ILE A 31 -3.05 -10.17 -9.30
C ILE A 31 -2.06 -11.34 -9.15
N HIS A 32 -1.93 -12.21 -10.16
CA HIS A 32 -0.93 -13.28 -10.13
C HIS A 32 0.50 -12.74 -10.28
N ARG A 33 0.72 -11.66 -11.03
CA ARG A 33 2.04 -10.99 -11.09
C ARG A 33 2.40 -10.41 -9.73
N LEU A 34 1.47 -9.67 -9.10
CA LEU A 34 1.66 -9.10 -7.76
C LEU A 34 1.93 -10.20 -6.72
N ALA A 35 1.21 -11.32 -6.79
CA ALA A 35 1.43 -12.45 -5.89
C ALA A 35 2.86 -13.00 -6.01
N ARG A 36 3.43 -13.08 -7.22
CA ARG A 36 4.81 -13.52 -7.42
C ARG A 36 5.83 -12.55 -6.84
N GLU A 37 5.69 -11.25 -7.10
CA GLU A 37 6.57 -10.22 -6.52
C GLU A 37 6.61 -10.30 -4.98
N VAL A 38 5.44 -10.46 -4.37
CA VAL A 38 5.30 -10.59 -2.91
C VAL A 38 5.92 -11.89 -2.41
N MET A 39 5.76 -12.99 -3.15
CA MET A 39 6.38 -14.28 -2.83
C MET A 39 7.90 -14.22 -2.92
N GLU A 40 8.45 -13.51 -3.90
CA GLU A 40 9.90 -13.31 -4.06
C GLU A 40 10.46 -12.49 -2.89
N ALA A 41 9.79 -11.40 -2.50
CA ALA A 41 10.14 -10.62 -1.32
C ALA A 41 10.13 -11.46 -0.04
N GLN A 42 9.09 -12.27 0.17
CA GLN A 42 8.99 -13.17 1.32
C GLN A 42 10.08 -14.25 1.30
N ALA A 43 10.37 -14.84 0.14
CA ALA A 43 11.41 -15.87 -0.03
C ALA A 43 12.81 -15.31 0.24
N ALA A 44 13.04 -14.02 0.00
CA ALA A 44 14.25 -13.31 0.37
C ALA A 44 14.39 -13.05 1.89
N GLY A 45 13.33 -13.31 2.67
CA GLY A 45 13.31 -13.18 4.12
C GLY A 45 12.57 -11.95 4.65
N ALA A 46 11.86 -11.22 3.80
CA ALA A 46 11.08 -10.06 4.23
C ALA A 46 9.77 -10.48 4.93
N GLU A 47 9.41 -9.75 5.97
CA GLU A 47 8.11 -9.82 6.64
C GLU A 47 7.16 -8.84 5.94
N VAL A 48 6.31 -9.35 5.06
CA VAL A 48 5.51 -8.51 4.15
C VAL A 48 4.05 -8.38 4.64
N ALA A 49 3.63 -7.14 4.83
CA ALA A 49 2.23 -6.77 4.96
C ALA A 49 1.72 -6.07 3.70
N LEU A 50 0.42 -6.19 3.40
CA LEU A 50 -0.23 -5.57 2.25
C LEU A 50 -1.43 -4.72 2.66
N VAL A 51 -1.64 -3.62 1.96
CA VAL A 51 -2.91 -2.86 1.93
C VAL A 51 -3.30 -2.67 0.47
N ILE A 52 -4.53 -3.04 0.12
CA ILE A 52 -5.04 -2.89 -1.25
C ILE A 52 -6.27 -1.99 -1.21
N GLY A 53 -6.27 -0.93 -2.02
CA GLY A 53 -7.42 -0.03 -2.15
C GLY A 53 -8.63 -0.70 -2.80
N GLY A 54 -9.79 -0.03 -2.78
CA GLY A 54 -11.06 -0.59 -3.28
C GLY A 54 -11.56 0.01 -4.61
N GLY A 55 -10.81 0.94 -5.21
CA GLY A 55 -11.26 1.77 -6.34
C GLY A 55 -11.57 1.03 -7.64
N ASN A 56 -11.16 -0.23 -7.76
CA ASN A 56 -11.53 -1.13 -8.86
C ASN A 56 -12.94 -1.73 -8.76
N ILE A 57 -13.49 -1.79 -7.54
CA ILE A 57 -14.84 -2.31 -7.27
C ILE A 57 -15.78 -1.16 -6.89
N PHE A 58 -15.27 -0.18 -6.15
CA PHE A 58 -16.07 0.96 -5.71
C PHE A 58 -15.31 2.27 -5.85
N ARG A 59 -15.76 3.13 -6.78
CA ARG A 59 -15.24 4.50 -6.96
C ARG A 59 -16.16 5.50 -6.28
N GLY A 60 -15.94 5.72 -4.99
CA GLY A 60 -16.80 6.58 -4.16
C GLY A 60 -17.01 7.99 -4.70
N ALA A 61 -16.00 8.58 -5.36
CA ALA A 61 -16.12 9.91 -5.94
C ALA A 61 -17.20 10.00 -7.06
N GLY A 62 -17.36 8.95 -7.87
CA GLY A 62 -18.36 8.93 -8.96
C GLY A 62 -19.79 8.76 -8.45
N LEU A 63 -19.98 8.01 -7.36
CA LEU A 63 -21.30 7.75 -6.78
C LEU A 63 -21.73 8.82 -5.78
N ALA A 64 -20.79 9.47 -5.08
CA ALA A 64 -21.07 10.66 -4.28
C ALA A 64 -21.55 11.83 -5.15
N ALA A 65 -21.01 11.98 -6.37
CA ALA A 65 -21.53 12.93 -7.36
C ALA A 65 -22.98 12.61 -7.78
N GLY A 66 -23.43 11.37 -7.62
CA GLY A 66 -24.80 10.91 -7.83
C GLY A 66 -25.73 11.11 -6.62
N GLY A 67 -25.30 11.78 -5.54
CA GLY A 67 -26.12 12.07 -4.37
C GLY A 67 -26.06 11.02 -3.25
N MET A 68 -25.13 10.07 -3.31
CA MET A 68 -24.91 9.09 -2.25
C MET A 68 -24.29 9.74 -1.01
N ASP A 69 -24.79 9.35 0.17
CA ASP A 69 -24.20 9.75 1.45
C ASP A 69 -22.73 9.30 1.55
N ARG A 70 -21.87 10.21 2.02
CA ARG A 70 -20.43 9.99 2.07
C ARG A 70 -20.04 8.81 2.98
N VAL A 71 -20.71 8.66 4.13
CA VAL A 71 -20.42 7.57 5.08
C VAL A 71 -20.76 6.22 4.44
N THR A 72 -21.93 6.13 3.81
CA THR A 72 -22.33 4.93 3.05
C THR A 72 -21.33 4.58 1.96
N GLY A 73 -20.88 5.57 1.19
CA GLY A 73 -19.88 5.37 0.15
C GLY A 73 -18.55 4.85 0.70
N ASP A 74 -18.04 5.43 1.78
CA ASP A 74 -16.78 4.96 2.39
C ASP A 74 -16.93 3.54 2.98
N GLN A 75 -18.10 3.17 3.51
CA GLN A 75 -18.39 1.80 3.94
C GLN A 75 -18.36 0.80 2.77
N MET A 76 -18.96 1.16 1.62
CA MET A 76 -18.86 0.36 0.40
C MET A 76 -17.41 0.22 -0.07
N GLY A 77 -16.63 1.30 0.00
CA GLY A 77 -15.20 1.29 -0.27
C GLY A 77 -14.42 0.36 0.67
N MET A 78 -14.74 0.36 1.97
CA MET A 78 -14.14 -0.57 2.94
C MET A 78 -14.44 -2.03 2.58
N LEU A 79 -15.69 -2.36 2.23
CA LEU A 79 -16.06 -3.70 1.79
C LEU A 79 -15.35 -4.11 0.48
N ALA A 80 -15.20 -3.19 -0.47
CA ALA A 80 -14.42 -3.42 -1.69
C ALA A 80 -12.97 -3.80 -1.39
N THR A 81 -12.32 -3.18 -0.39
CA THR A 81 -10.97 -3.59 0.02
C THR A 81 -10.93 -5.01 0.60
N VAL A 82 -11.99 -5.45 1.28
CA VAL A 82 -12.09 -6.83 1.80
C VAL A 82 -12.19 -7.83 0.64
N ILE A 83 -12.97 -7.53 -0.39
CA ILE A 83 -13.08 -8.38 -1.59
C ILE A 83 -11.70 -8.52 -2.26
N ASN A 84 -10.97 -7.41 -2.44
CA ASN A 84 -9.62 -7.45 -3.00
C ASN A 84 -8.65 -8.24 -2.12
N ALA A 85 -8.76 -8.11 -0.79
CA ALA A 85 -7.91 -8.85 0.14
C ALA A 85 -8.13 -10.37 0.05
N LEU A 86 -9.38 -10.82 -0.10
CA LEU A 86 -9.71 -12.24 -0.30
C LEU A 86 -9.16 -12.77 -1.64
N ALA A 87 -9.30 -11.99 -2.72
CA ALA A 87 -8.73 -12.36 -4.01
C ALA A 87 -7.19 -12.47 -3.94
N MET A 88 -6.54 -11.53 -3.24
CA MET A 88 -5.09 -11.56 -3.04
C MET A 88 -4.66 -12.74 -2.17
N GLN A 89 -5.43 -13.05 -1.12
CA GLN A 89 -5.18 -14.23 -0.28
C GLN A 89 -5.20 -15.52 -1.11
N ASP A 90 -6.25 -15.74 -1.91
CA ASP A 90 -6.36 -16.91 -2.78
C ASP A 90 -5.20 -16.99 -3.78
N ALA A 91 -4.84 -15.88 -4.43
CA ALA A 91 -3.72 -15.83 -5.35
C ALA A 91 -2.38 -16.20 -4.69
N LEU A 92 -2.14 -15.76 -3.45
CA LEU A 92 -0.94 -16.10 -2.68
C LEU A 92 -0.95 -17.56 -2.22
N GLU A 93 -2.09 -18.05 -1.72
CA GLU A 93 -2.21 -19.42 -1.22
C GLU A 93 -2.08 -20.46 -2.34
N LYS A 94 -2.53 -20.15 -3.56
CA LYS A 94 -2.27 -20.95 -4.77
C LYS A 94 -0.79 -21.07 -5.14
N LEU A 95 0.04 -20.11 -4.71
CA LEU A 95 1.50 -20.17 -4.84
C LEU A 95 2.18 -20.81 -3.62
N GLY A 96 1.41 -21.35 -2.67
CA GLY A 96 1.92 -22.03 -1.47
C GLY A 96 2.21 -21.10 -0.29
N ALA A 97 1.85 -19.82 -0.38
CA ALA A 97 2.03 -18.88 0.73
C ALA A 97 1.09 -19.19 1.89
N LYS A 98 1.45 -18.75 3.09
CA LYS A 98 0.53 -18.63 4.22
C LYS A 98 0.13 -17.17 4.37
N ALA A 99 -1.05 -16.81 3.89
CA ALA A 99 -1.58 -15.45 3.98
C ALA A 99 -2.68 -15.34 5.04
N ARG A 100 -2.83 -14.16 5.66
CA ARG A 100 -3.87 -13.87 6.65
C ARG A 100 -4.49 -12.51 6.38
N VAL A 101 -5.78 -12.50 6.06
CA VAL A 101 -6.56 -11.26 5.93
C VAL A 101 -7.00 -10.82 7.31
N MET A 102 -6.74 -9.56 7.64
CA MET A 102 -7.15 -8.90 8.87
C MET A 102 -7.92 -7.62 8.55
N SER A 103 -9.18 -7.54 8.96
CA SER A 103 -10.05 -6.40 8.68
C SER A 103 -10.15 -5.45 9.87
N ALA A 104 -10.20 -4.14 9.58
CA ALA A 104 -10.48 -3.12 10.59
C ALA A 104 -11.94 -3.14 11.09
N ILE A 105 -12.87 -3.69 10.30
CA ILE A 105 -14.26 -3.96 10.68
C ILE A 105 -14.47 -5.46 10.85
N LYS A 106 -15.29 -5.87 11.82
CA LYS A 106 -15.51 -7.29 12.12
C LYS A 106 -16.43 -7.94 11.08
N ILE A 107 -15.94 -8.98 10.42
CA ILE A 107 -16.71 -9.77 9.45
C ILE A 107 -16.44 -11.26 9.73
N ASN A 108 -17.27 -11.83 10.61
CA ASN A 108 -17.11 -13.21 11.07
C ASN A 108 -17.12 -14.19 9.89
N ASP A 109 -16.37 -15.28 10.03
CA ASP A 109 -16.13 -16.35 9.05
C ASP A 109 -15.42 -15.94 7.75
N VAL A 110 -15.41 -14.65 7.39
CA VAL A 110 -14.78 -14.14 6.16
C VAL A 110 -13.28 -13.85 6.38
N CYS A 111 -12.93 -13.15 7.47
CA CYS A 111 -11.54 -12.80 7.76
C CYS A 111 -11.30 -12.55 9.25
N GLU A 112 -10.04 -12.44 9.67
CA GLU A 112 -9.70 -12.16 11.07
C GLU A 112 -9.99 -10.70 11.42
N ASP A 113 -10.40 -10.44 12.66
CA ASP A 113 -10.37 -9.08 13.22
C ASP A 113 -8.92 -8.59 13.32
N TYR A 114 -8.66 -7.32 12.98
CA TYR A 114 -7.35 -6.72 13.20
C TYR A 114 -7.03 -6.62 14.69
N ILE A 115 -5.95 -7.29 15.09
CA ILE A 115 -5.35 -7.18 16.43
C ILE A 115 -3.84 -7.05 16.24
N ARG A 116 -3.28 -5.88 16.58
CA ARG A 116 -1.86 -5.54 16.40
C ARG A 116 -0.90 -6.66 16.80
N ARG A 117 -1.03 -7.18 18.04
CA ARG A 117 -0.14 -8.23 18.56
C ARG A 117 -0.22 -9.53 17.75
N ARG A 118 -1.39 -9.85 17.19
CA ARG A 118 -1.60 -11.03 16.34
C ARG A 118 -1.02 -10.82 14.94
N ALA A 119 -1.16 -9.62 14.37
CA ALA A 119 -0.55 -9.26 13.09
C ALA A 119 0.98 -9.39 13.13
N ILE A 120 1.63 -8.81 14.15
CA ILE A 120 3.07 -8.94 14.37
C ILE A 120 3.47 -10.41 14.49
N ARG A 121 2.71 -11.21 15.26
CA ARG A 121 2.99 -12.64 15.42
C ARG A 121 2.85 -13.44 14.13
N HIS A 122 1.96 -13.05 13.21
CA HIS A 122 1.86 -13.66 11.88
C HIS A 122 3.11 -13.34 11.04
N LEU A 123 3.52 -12.07 11.01
CA LEU A 123 4.71 -11.61 10.30
C LEU A 123 5.99 -12.32 10.79
N GLU A 124 6.21 -12.41 12.10
CA GLU A 124 7.33 -13.15 12.70
C GLU A 124 7.36 -14.64 12.34
N LYS A 125 6.20 -15.22 12.03
CA LYS A 125 6.08 -16.63 11.58
C LYS A 125 6.26 -16.79 10.07
N GLY A 126 6.68 -15.72 9.38
CA GLY A 126 6.83 -15.69 7.93
C GLY A 126 5.50 -15.81 7.21
N ARG A 127 4.38 -15.37 7.79
CA ARG A 127 3.08 -15.31 7.11
C ARG A 127 2.91 -13.93 6.49
N LEU A 128 2.29 -13.88 5.32
CA LEU A 128 1.85 -12.64 4.70
C LEU A 128 0.61 -12.13 5.42
N VAL A 129 0.54 -10.83 5.69
CA VAL A 129 -0.63 -10.21 6.32
C VAL A 129 -1.25 -9.21 5.36
N ILE A 130 -2.56 -9.32 5.11
CA ILE A 130 -3.29 -8.40 4.24
C ILE A 130 -4.28 -7.63 5.10
N PHE A 131 -4.09 -6.31 5.21
CA PHE A 131 -5.00 -5.45 5.94
C PHE A 131 -6.11 -4.93 5.02
N ALA A 132 -7.34 -5.09 5.48
CA ALA A 132 -8.54 -4.63 4.79
C ALA A 132 -9.34 -3.63 5.66
N ALA A 133 -10.29 -2.95 5.02
CA ALA A 133 -11.14 -1.90 5.58
C ALA A 133 -10.40 -0.66 6.11
N GLY A 134 -9.12 -0.46 5.73
CA GLY A 134 -8.34 0.73 6.07
C GLY A 134 -8.26 1.00 7.58
N VAL A 135 -8.66 2.19 7.99
CA VAL A 135 -8.75 2.59 9.41
C VAL A 135 -10.02 2.03 10.09
N GLY A 136 -11.02 1.60 9.31
CA GLY A 136 -12.32 1.15 9.83
C GLY A 136 -13.30 2.29 10.09
N SER A 137 -12.99 3.51 9.64
CA SER A 137 -13.80 4.71 9.80
C SER A 137 -13.96 5.45 8.46
N PRO A 138 -15.14 6.01 8.17
CA PRO A 138 -15.35 6.92 7.05
C PRO A 138 -14.43 8.14 7.11
N PHE A 139 -14.32 8.87 5.99
CA PHE A 139 -13.50 10.06 5.78
C PHE A 139 -11.98 9.86 5.75
N PHE A 140 -11.51 8.63 5.97
CA PHE A 140 -10.09 8.27 5.83
C PHE A 140 -9.82 7.56 4.51
N THR A 141 -8.65 7.80 3.95
CA THR A 141 -8.19 7.12 2.73
C THR A 141 -7.55 5.77 3.05
N THR A 142 -7.27 5.00 1.99
CA THR A 142 -6.48 3.78 2.11
C THR A 142 -5.01 4.05 2.43
N ASP A 143 -4.50 5.24 2.07
CA ASP A 143 -3.16 5.69 2.45
C ASP A 143 -3.07 5.94 3.97
N SER A 144 -4.13 6.52 4.57
CA SER A 144 -4.23 6.66 6.04
C SER A 144 -4.19 5.30 6.74
N GLY A 145 -4.92 4.32 6.22
CA GLY A 145 -4.89 2.94 6.72
C GLY A 145 -3.51 2.29 6.59
N ALA A 146 -2.82 2.52 5.46
CA ALA A 146 -1.49 1.98 5.22
C ALA A 146 -0.44 2.58 6.16
N ALA A 147 -0.42 3.91 6.33
CA ALA A 147 0.46 4.58 7.28
C ALA A 147 0.22 4.09 8.71
N LEU A 148 -1.05 4.03 9.15
CA LEU A 148 -1.42 3.53 10.48
C LEU A 148 -0.92 2.11 10.72
N ARG A 149 -1.21 1.18 9.79
CA ARG A 149 -0.84 -0.22 9.95
C ARG A 149 0.68 -0.41 9.91
N ALA A 150 1.39 0.35 9.07
CA ALA A 150 2.85 0.31 9.00
C ALA A 150 3.48 0.72 10.33
N ILE A 151 3.00 1.80 10.95
CA ILE A 151 3.44 2.25 12.28
C ILE A 151 3.13 1.19 13.34
N GLU A 152 1.91 0.66 13.36
CA GLU A 152 1.50 -0.30 14.39
C GLU A 152 2.32 -1.60 14.31
N ILE A 153 2.61 -2.13 13.12
CA ILE A 153 3.45 -3.32 12.99
C ILE A 153 4.94 -3.01 13.13
N GLY A 154 5.34 -1.74 13.22
CA GLY A 154 6.74 -1.33 13.23
C GLY A 154 7.45 -1.74 11.94
N ALA A 155 6.85 -1.38 10.79
CA ALA A 155 7.48 -1.58 9.49
C ALA A 155 8.69 -0.64 9.33
N ASP A 156 9.75 -1.17 8.74
CA ASP A 156 10.96 -0.41 8.38
C ASP A 156 10.70 0.48 7.15
N LEU A 157 9.73 0.12 6.31
CA LEU A 157 9.39 0.84 5.09
C LEU A 157 7.91 0.68 4.73
N LEU A 158 7.25 1.80 4.44
CA LEU A 158 5.97 1.85 3.73
C LEU A 158 6.25 2.05 2.25
N LEU A 159 5.87 1.10 1.40
CA LEU A 159 5.97 1.24 -0.04
C LEU A 159 4.60 1.60 -0.61
N LYS A 160 4.53 2.68 -1.39
CA LYS A 160 3.32 3.10 -2.11
C LYS A 160 3.53 2.87 -3.61
N ALA A 161 2.91 1.82 -4.12
CA ALA A 161 2.89 1.52 -5.55
C ALA A 161 2.00 2.51 -6.29
N THR A 162 2.56 3.20 -7.27
CA THR A 162 1.87 4.18 -8.13
C THR A 162 2.02 3.83 -9.61
N LYS A 163 1.34 4.59 -10.49
CA LYS A 163 1.52 4.49 -11.95
C LYS A 163 2.73 5.26 -12.47
N VAL A 164 3.23 6.21 -11.67
CA VAL A 164 4.49 6.91 -11.90
C VAL A 164 5.54 6.28 -11.00
N ASP A 165 6.79 6.32 -11.43
CA ASP A 165 7.93 5.67 -10.77
C ASP A 165 8.54 6.48 -9.63
N GLY A 166 7.89 7.55 -9.16
CA GLY A 166 8.35 8.34 -8.04
C GLY A 166 7.57 9.64 -7.85
N VAL A 167 8.13 10.53 -7.05
CA VAL A 167 7.64 11.90 -6.86
C VAL A 167 8.45 12.82 -7.78
N TYR A 168 7.74 13.67 -8.50
CA TYR A 168 8.30 14.61 -9.47
C TYR A 168 8.08 16.04 -9.02
N ASP A 169 8.88 16.96 -9.56
CA ASP A 169 8.69 18.42 -9.38
C ASP A 169 7.39 18.94 -10.03
N LYS A 170 6.89 18.25 -11.05
CA LYS A 170 5.63 18.50 -11.76
C LYS A 170 5.12 17.23 -12.44
N ASP A 171 3.87 17.23 -12.90
CA ASP A 171 3.21 16.05 -13.50
C ASP A 171 3.96 15.55 -14.75
N PRO A 172 4.61 14.36 -14.71
CA PRO A 172 5.40 13.86 -15.83
C PRO A 172 4.56 13.47 -17.05
N ASN A 173 3.23 13.31 -16.89
CA ASN A 173 2.34 13.04 -18.02
C ASN A 173 1.96 14.32 -18.79
N LYS A 174 2.19 15.50 -18.20
CA LYS A 174 1.88 16.81 -18.80
C LYS A 174 3.11 17.58 -19.21
N TYR A 175 4.24 17.37 -18.52
CA TYR A 175 5.47 18.11 -18.70
C TYR A 175 6.63 17.15 -18.99
N SER A 176 7.20 17.22 -20.18
CA SER A 176 8.32 16.35 -20.61
C SER A 176 9.65 16.67 -19.91
N ASP A 177 9.75 17.84 -19.28
CA ASP A 177 10.91 18.28 -18.50
C ASP A 177 10.73 18.04 -16.98
N ALA A 178 9.76 17.20 -16.59
CA ALA A 178 9.57 16.79 -15.21
C ALA A 178 10.78 15.99 -14.70
N VAL A 179 11.26 16.33 -13.52
CA VAL A 179 12.42 15.72 -12.87
C VAL A 179 11.96 14.96 -11.63
N ARG A 180 12.30 13.67 -11.59
CA ARG A 180 12.03 12.80 -10.44
C ARG A 180 13.02 13.10 -9.31
N PHE A 181 12.54 13.16 -8.08
CA PHE A 181 13.40 13.22 -6.91
C PHE A 181 13.84 11.82 -6.49
N ASP A 182 15.10 11.65 -6.09
CA ASP A 182 15.58 10.39 -5.53
C ASP A 182 15.23 10.28 -4.02
N SER A 183 15.37 11.40 -3.30
CA SER A 183 15.03 11.49 -1.89
C SER A 183 14.45 12.86 -1.53
N LEU A 184 13.52 12.89 -0.58
CA LEU A 184 12.90 14.10 -0.04
C LEU A 184 12.75 13.97 1.48
N THR A 185 12.80 15.09 2.21
CA THR A 185 12.31 15.13 3.59
C THR A 185 10.80 15.31 3.62
N TYR A 186 10.18 14.97 4.75
CA TYR A 186 8.76 15.26 4.95
C TYR A 186 8.44 16.76 4.85
N ASP A 187 9.34 17.62 5.32
CA ASP A 187 9.16 19.07 5.30
C ASP A 187 9.32 19.64 3.88
N GLU A 188 10.20 19.06 3.07
CA GLU A 188 10.38 19.44 1.68
C GLU A 188 9.15 19.14 0.84
N VAL A 189 8.52 17.98 1.03
CA VAL A 189 7.26 17.62 0.36
C VAL A 189 6.17 18.65 0.65
N ILE A 190 6.02 19.06 1.92
CA ILE A 190 5.02 20.06 2.34
C ILE A 190 5.36 21.43 1.75
N ARG A 191 6.62 21.87 1.85
CA ARG A 191 7.06 23.19 1.38
C ARG A 191 6.88 23.35 -0.13
N ARG A 192 7.16 22.30 -0.89
CA ARG A 192 7.02 22.28 -2.36
C ARG A 192 5.59 21.97 -2.82
N GLY A 193 4.68 21.60 -1.91
CA GLY A 193 3.31 21.23 -2.25
C GLY A 193 3.21 19.97 -3.12
N LEU A 194 4.09 18.99 -2.91
CA LEU A 194 4.11 17.76 -3.71
C LEU A 194 3.03 16.78 -3.22
N GLU A 195 2.26 16.22 -4.15
CA GLU A 195 1.17 15.29 -3.83
C GLU A 195 1.69 13.85 -3.69
N VAL A 196 1.93 13.42 -2.44
CA VAL A 196 2.41 12.06 -2.14
C VAL A 196 1.30 11.16 -1.60
N MET A 197 0.59 11.65 -0.58
CA MET A 197 -0.61 11.07 0.05
C MET A 197 -1.54 12.23 0.46
N ASP A 198 -2.76 11.93 0.90
CA ASP A 198 -3.58 12.94 1.55
C ASP A 198 -2.94 13.47 2.84
N THR A 199 -3.32 14.69 3.24
CA THR A 199 -2.73 15.41 4.38
C THR A 199 -2.76 14.59 5.68
N ALA A 200 -3.83 13.85 5.95
CA ALA A 200 -3.95 13.10 7.20
C ALA A 200 -3.00 11.90 7.22
N ALA A 201 -2.94 11.13 6.13
CA ALA A 201 -1.99 10.03 5.98
C ALA A 201 -0.53 10.51 6.04
N PHE A 202 -0.24 11.63 5.37
CA PHE A 202 1.10 12.19 5.31
C PHE A 202 1.58 12.71 6.66
N ALA A 203 0.72 13.40 7.41
CA ALA A 203 1.02 13.82 8.77
C ALA A 203 1.30 12.64 9.71
N LEU A 204 0.48 11.59 9.63
CA LEU A 204 0.66 10.39 10.45
C LEU A 204 2.03 9.72 10.21
N ALA A 205 2.43 9.61 8.94
CA ALA A 205 3.73 9.05 8.57
C ALA A 205 4.90 9.95 9.01
N ARG A 206 4.78 11.28 8.83
CA ARG A 206 5.76 12.28 9.27
C ARG A 206 5.97 12.29 10.78
N ASP A 207 4.90 12.16 11.55
CA ASP A 207 4.95 12.22 13.01
C ASP A 207 5.63 10.99 13.63
N SER A 208 5.62 9.88 12.92
CA SER A 208 6.30 8.65 13.32
C SER A 208 7.65 8.44 12.64
N ASP A 209 8.10 9.40 11.82
CA ASP A 209 9.29 9.30 10.96
C ASP A 209 9.33 7.98 10.16
N LEU A 210 8.17 7.56 9.65
CA LEU A 210 8.02 6.30 8.92
C LEU A 210 8.65 6.46 7.53
N PRO A 211 9.68 5.68 7.14
CA PRO A 211 10.21 5.78 5.79
C PRO A 211 9.14 5.39 4.75
N LEU A 212 8.96 6.24 3.73
CA LEU A 212 7.99 6.04 2.66
C LEU A 212 8.72 5.98 1.32
N ARG A 213 8.47 4.94 0.52
CA ARG A 213 9.00 4.85 -0.85
C ARG A 213 7.88 4.83 -1.87
N VAL A 214 7.89 5.79 -2.79
CA VAL A 214 6.97 5.85 -3.94
C VAL A 214 7.69 5.27 -5.15
N PHE A 215 7.09 4.29 -5.81
CA PHE A 215 7.69 3.56 -6.92
C PHE A 215 6.64 2.98 -7.87
N ASP A 216 7.07 2.54 -9.06
CA ASP A 216 6.20 1.92 -10.08
C ASP A 216 6.21 0.39 -9.95
N MET A 217 5.05 -0.19 -9.65
CA MET A 217 4.90 -1.65 -9.55
C MET A 217 4.70 -2.32 -10.92
N GLY A 218 4.69 -1.55 -12.01
CA GLY A 218 4.63 -2.05 -13.38
C GLY A 218 5.89 -2.80 -13.80
N GLN A 219 7.04 -2.45 -13.22
CA GLN A 219 8.35 -3.01 -13.55
C GLN A 219 8.66 -4.26 -12.70
N PRO A 220 8.88 -5.43 -13.31
CA PRO A 220 9.18 -6.66 -12.58
C PRO A 220 10.46 -6.58 -11.76
N GLY A 221 10.42 -7.12 -10.54
CA GLY A 221 11.55 -7.27 -9.62
C GLY A 221 11.95 -6.00 -8.87
N GLU A 222 11.25 -4.87 -9.05
CA GLU A 222 11.56 -3.64 -8.32
C GLU A 222 11.41 -3.79 -6.81
N LEU A 223 10.40 -4.56 -6.36
CA LEU A 223 10.19 -4.78 -4.94
C LEU A 223 11.41 -5.45 -4.29
N LEU A 224 11.95 -6.50 -4.93
CA LEU A 224 13.12 -7.21 -4.42
C LEU A 224 14.38 -6.33 -4.44
N LYS A 225 14.58 -5.55 -5.50
CA LYS A 225 15.68 -4.58 -5.60
C LYS A 225 15.63 -3.53 -4.49
N ILE A 226 14.46 -2.97 -4.22
CA ILE A 226 14.25 -2.03 -3.09
C ILE A 226 14.62 -2.69 -1.76
N LEU A 227 14.22 -3.95 -1.54
CA LEU A 227 14.55 -4.69 -0.32
C LEU A 227 16.07 -4.94 -0.16
N HIS A 228 16.82 -4.95 -1.26
CA HIS A 228 18.27 -5.01 -1.26
C HIS A 228 18.97 -3.64 -1.16
N GLY A 229 18.21 -2.54 -1.20
CA GLY A 229 18.72 -1.19 -1.03
C GLY A 229 18.95 -0.41 -2.33
N ASP A 230 18.50 -0.92 -3.47
CA ASP A 230 18.60 -0.19 -4.74
C ASP A 230 17.77 1.10 -4.67
N ASN A 231 18.31 2.17 -5.26
CA ASN A 231 17.65 3.47 -5.27
C ASN A 231 16.58 3.55 -6.37
N ILE A 232 15.43 2.95 -6.11
CA ILE A 232 14.28 2.90 -7.02
C ILE A 232 13.18 3.84 -6.54
N GLY A 233 12.70 4.68 -7.45
CA GLY A 233 11.73 5.73 -7.18
C GLY A 233 12.19 6.77 -6.18
N THR A 234 11.29 7.24 -5.32
CA THR A 234 11.57 8.34 -4.40
C THR A 234 11.41 7.89 -2.96
N LEU A 235 12.44 8.11 -2.15
CA LEU A 235 12.40 7.91 -0.70
C LEU A 235 12.03 9.21 0.03
N VAL A 236 10.96 9.19 0.81
CA VAL A 236 10.56 10.25 1.72
C VAL A 236 10.84 9.80 3.14
N GLN A 237 11.75 10.49 3.84
CA GLN A 237 12.07 10.21 5.24
C GLN A 237 12.75 11.40 5.91
N GLY A 238 12.72 11.46 7.25
CA GLY A 238 13.40 12.49 8.01
C GLY A 238 12.71 13.86 7.96
N ARG A 239 13.25 14.76 8.75
CA ARG A 239 12.85 16.16 8.87
C ARG A 239 14.02 17.05 8.51
N ASP A 240 13.75 18.29 8.14
CA ASP A 240 14.84 19.25 7.98
C ASP A 240 15.52 19.42 9.34
N ASN A 241 16.85 19.38 9.36
CA ASN A 241 17.61 19.66 10.58
C ASN A 241 17.21 21.05 11.08
N ALA A 242 16.69 21.12 12.31
CA ALA A 242 16.46 22.38 13.02
C ALA A 242 17.79 23.02 13.41
#